data_AF-A0A7S9HD37-F1
#
_entry.id   AF-A0A7S9HD37-F1
#
_cell.length_a   1.000
_cell.length_b   1.000
_cell.length_c   1.000
_cell.angle_alpha   90.00
_cell.angle_beta   90.00
_cell.angle_gamma   90.00
#
_symmetry.space_group_name_H-M   'P 1'
#
loop_
_entity.id
_entity.type
_entity.pdbx_description
1 polymer ?
#
loop_
_entity_poly.entity_id
_entity_poly.type
_entity_poly.pdbx_seq_one_letter_code
_entity_poly.pdbx_strand_id
1 'polypeptide(L)'
;MCLYSVSVSAINISGNVTLVSDYVFRGVNLSAEEPAIQGGFDIDQNGFYAGIWASSDSGSGEFDVYGGYTYALTESVALDVGVTRYYYPIGGSTTEFYAGLNWQALGLTYYYDETLEQDYLELSAGLALTPQLALDLRTGLARGRRADV
;
A
#
# COMPACT_ATOMS: atom_id res chain seq x y z
N MET A 1 -11.35 -22.85 38.46
CA MET A 1 -10.02 -22.63 37.86
C MET A 1 -10.23 -21.86 36.57
N CYS A 2 -9.92 -20.57 36.55
CA CYS A 2 -10.13 -19.72 35.36
C CYS A 2 -8.81 -19.70 34.58
N LEU A 3 -8.78 -20.34 33.41
CA LEU A 3 -7.62 -20.31 32.52
C LEU A 3 -7.63 -18.97 31.78
N TYR A 4 -6.65 -18.13 32.07
CA TYR A 4 -6.34 -16.98 31.24
C TYR A 4 -5.48 -17.47 30.06
N SER A 5 -6.01 -17.37 28.85
CA SER A 5 -5.21 -17.51 27.63
C SER A 5 -4.51 -16.19 27.38
N VAL A 6 -3.18 -16.17 27.47
CA VAL A 6 -2.37 -15.07 26.95
C VAL A 6 -2.03 -15.43 25.51
N SER A 7 -2.61 -14.72 24.55
CA SER A 7 -2.19 -14.81 23.15
C SER A 7 -0.88 -14.04 23.00
N VAL A 8 0.24 -14.75 22.83
CA VAL A 8 1.49 -14.14 22.37
C VAL A 8 1.41 -14.04 20.85
N SER A 9 1.42 -12.82 20.33
CA SER A 9 1.48 -12.57 18.89
C SER A 9 2.93 -12.27 18.50
N ALA A 10 3.48 -13.09 17.60
CA ALA A 10 4.83 -12.91 17.09
C ALA A 10 4.88 -11.71 16.13
N ILE A 11 6.01 -11.00 16.13
CA ILE A 11 6.31 -10.04 15.06
C ILE A 11 6.61 -10.86 13.82
N ASN A 12 5.91 -10.56 12.73
CA ASN A 12 6.22 -11.07 11.42
C ASN A 12 7.13 -10.08 10.69
N ILE A 13 8.12 -10.60 9.97
CA ILE A 13 9.06 -9.82 9.16
C ILE A 13 9.11 -10.47 7.79
N SER A 14 8.90 -9.66 6.75
CA SER A 14 8.97 -10.11 5.37
C SER A 14 9.71 -9.10 4.50
N GLY A 15 10.09 -9.52 3.30
CA GLY A 15 10.74 -8.65 2.34
C GLY A 15 10.68 -9.26 0.94
N ASN A 16 10.83 -8.39 -0.06
CA ASN A 16 10.68 -8.75 -1.46
C ASN A 16 11.63 -7.95 -2.36
N VAL A 17 11.88 -8.50 -3.54
CA VAL A 17 12.57 -7.83 -4.65
C VAL A 17 11.81 -8.17 -5.93
N THR A 18 11.65 -7.20 -6.82
CA THR A 18 10.90 -7.34 -8.07
C THR A 18 11.58 -6.57 -9.19
N LEU A 19 11.59 -7.13 -10.39
CA LEU A 19 12.00 -6.46 -11.63
C LEU A 19 10.76 -6.27 -12.50
N VAL A 20 10.51 -5.04 -12.94
CA VAL A 20 9.39 -4.72 -13.84
C VAL A 20 9.91 -4.12 -15.14
N SER A 21 9.15 -4.26 -16.22
CA SER A 21 9.43 -3.53 -17.47
C SER A 21 9.09 -2.06 -17.34
N ASP A 22 8.01 -1.75 -16.64
CA ASP A 22 7.47 -0.41 -16.45
C ASP A 22 6.97 -0.27 -15.02
N TYR A 23 7.39 0.79 -14.34
CA TYR A 23 6.82 1.15 -13.05
C TYR A 23 5.65 2.12 -13.27
N VAL A 24 4.43 1.60 -13.12
CA VAL A 24 3.20 2.39 -13.26
C VAL A 24 2.53 2.54 -11.90
N PHE A 25 2.46 3.77 -11.42
CA PHE A 25 1.75 4.15 -10.20
C PHE A 25 0.44 4.86 -10.55
N ARG A 26 -0.70 4.24 -10.21
CA ARG A 26 -2.06 4.78 -10.44
C ARG A 26 -2.30 5.32 -11.86
N GLY A 27 -1.73 4.65 -12.85
CA GLY A 27 -1.86 4.99 -14.27
C GLY A 27 -0.81 5.96 -14.80
N VAL A 28 0.13 6.42 -13.98
CA VAL A 28 1.27 7.26 -14.39
C VAL A 28 2.54 6.39 -14.41
N ASN A 29 3.28 6.41 -15.51
CA ASN A 29 4.57 5.74 -15.61
C ASN A 29 5.64 6.60 -14.93
N LEU A 30 6.29 6.06 -13.90
CA LEU A 30 7.33 6.73 -13.11
C LEU A 30 8.75 6.30 -13.53
N SER A 31 8.89 5.19 -14.24
CA SER A 31 10.18 4.75 -14.81
C SER A 31 10.39 5.16 -16.26
N ALA A 32 9.56 6.07 -16.81
CA ALA A 32 9.67 6.59 -18.16
C ALA A 32 9.81 5.49 -19.24
N GLU A 33 9.07 4.40 -19.08
CA GLU A 33 9.11 3.21 -19.94
C GLU A 33 10.43 2.42 -19.91
N GLU A 34 11.23 2.62 -18.86
CA GLU A 34 12.46 1.86 -18.60
C GLU A 34 12.27 0.81 -17.49
N PRO A 35 13.00 -0.32 -17.55
CA PRO A 35 12.96 -1.33 -16.50
C PRO A 35 13.37 -0.78 -15.13
N ALA A 36 12.64 -1.21 -14.08
CA ALA A 36 12.89 -0.78 -12.71
C ALA A 36 13.06 -1.97 -11.76
N ILE A 37 14.05 -1.89 -10.87
CA ILE A 37 14.18 -2.79 -9.72
C ILE A 37 13.48 -2.15 -8.51
N GLN A 38 12.66 -2.96 -7.84
CA GLN A 38 11.85 -2.56 -6.70
C GLN A 38 12.03 -3.55 -5.55
N GLY A 39 11.83 -3.11 -4.32
CA GLY A 39 11.84 -3.99 -3.17
C GLY A 39 11.52 -3.29 -1.87
N GLY A 40 11.28 -4.07 -0.83
CA GLY A 40 10.88 -3.56 0.47
C GLY A 40 11.07 -4.54 1.61
N PHE A 41 10.84 -4.02 2.81
CA PHE A 41 10.78 -4.79 4.05
C PHE A 41 9.57 -4.35 4.85
N ASP A 42 8.88 -5.34 5.41
CA ASP A 42 7.66 -5.17 6.20
C ASP A 42 7.82 -5.80 7.57
N ILE A 43 7.26 -5.14 8.56
CA ILE A 43 6.99 -5.72 9.87
C ILE A 43 5.50 -5.61 10.18
N ASP A 44 4.93 -6.65 10.75
CA ASP A 44 3.55 -6.62 11.24
C ASP A 44 3.39 -7.34 12.58
N GLN A 45 2.51 -6.80 13.42
CA GLN A 45 2.13 -7.38 14.70
C GLN A 45 0.78 -6.85 15.16
N ASN A 46 -0.15 -7.74 15.48
CA ASN A 46 -1.46 -7.39 16.09
C ASN A 46 -2.26 -6.33 15.31
N GLY A 47 -2.19 -6.35 13.99
CA GLY A 47 -2.86 -5.39 13.11
C GLY A 47 -2.04 -4.12 12.85
N PHE A 48 -1.01 -3.82 13.65
CA PHE A 48 -0.05 -2.78 13.29
C PHE A 48 0.91 -3.30 12.24
N TYR A 49 1.25 -2.45 11.29
CA TYR A 49 2.31 -2.72 10.32
C TYR A 49 3.11 -1.46 10.06
N ALA A 50 4.36 -1.66 9.65
CA ALA A 50 5.24 -0.63 9.15
C ALA A 50 6.19 -1.23 8.14
N GLY A 51 6.67 -0.42 7.21
CA GLY A 51 7.60 -0.89 6.20
C GLY A 51 8.33 0.22 5.49
N ILE A 52 9.27 -0.22 4.68
CA ILE A 52 9.98 0.62 3.73
C ILE A 52 9.90 -0.01 2.36
N TRP A 53 9.86 0.84 1.33
CA TRP A 53 9.90 0.41 -0.05
C TRP A 53 10.82 1.31 -0.85
N ALA A 54 11.45 0.79 -1.88
CA ALA A 54 12.31 1.57 -2.77
C ALA A 54 12.24 1.07 -4.21
N SER A 55 12.44 2.00 -5.14
CA SER A 55 12.49 1.73 -6.58
C SER A 55 13.58 2.50 -7.28
N SER A 56 14.17 1.91 -8.31
CA SER A 56 14.86 2.67 -9.35
C SER A 56 13.82 3.23 -10.32
N ASP A 57 13.33 4.44 -10.08
CA ASP A 57 12.49 5.19 -11.03
C ASP A 57 13.36 5.85 -12.14
N SER A 58 12.73 6.59 -13.05
CA SER A 58 13.42 7.27 -14.17
C SER A 58 14.30 8.46 -13.77
N GLY A 59 14.28 8.84 -12.48
CA GLY A 59 15.06 9.92 -11.93
C GLY A 59 16.20 9.41 -11.06
N SER A 60 16.09 9.71 -9.77
CA SER A 60 17.08 9.37 -8.74
C SER A 60 16.66 8.21 -7.84
N GLY A 61 15.55 7.55 -8.16
CA GLY A 61 14.89 6.55 -7.34
C GLY A 61 13.82 7.15 -6.43
N GLU A 62 13.04 6.26 -5.84
CA GLU A 62 11.99 6.54 -4.87
C GLU A 62 12.28 5.75 -3.59
N PHE A 63 12.01 6.36 -2.44
CA PHE A 63 12.11 5.70 -1.14
C PHE A 63 10.90 6.07 -0.28
N ASP A 64 10.19 5.04 0.17
CA ASP A 64 8.96 5.20 0.91
C ASP A 64 9.12 4.64 2.31
N VAL A 65 8.47 5.30 3.26
CA VAL A 65 8.28 4.79 4.61
C VAL A 65 6.79 4.84 4.91
N TYR A 66 6.22 3.74 5.38
CA TYR A 66 4.81 3.67 5.69
C TYR A 66 4.55 2.94 6.99
N GLY A 67 3.34 3.14 7.49
CA GLY A 67 2.79 2.34 8.56
C GLY A 67 1.30 2.60 8.73
N GLY A 68 0.66 1.70 9.47
CA GLY A 68 -0.76 1.76 9.69
C GLY A 68 -1.26 0.70 10.64
N TYR A 69 -2.59 0.60 10.68
CA TYR A 69 -3.30 -0.29 11.57
C TYR A 69 -4.56 -0.85 10.91
N THR A 70 -4.64 -2.18 10.85
CA THR A 70 -5.85 -2.90 10.47
C THR A 70 -6.60 -3.37 11.72
N TYR A 71 -7.86 -2.98 11.81
CA TYR A 71 -8.78 -3.34 12.88
C TYR A 71 -9.98 -4.14 12.34
N ALA A 72 -10.21 -5.32 12.91
CA ALA A 72 -11.41 -6.11 12.62
C ALA A 72 -12.64 -5.48 13.32
N LEU A 73 -13.50 -4.80 12.56
CA LEU A 73 -14.76 -4.25 13.04
C LEU A 73 -15.79 -5.36 13.33
N THR A 74 -15.77 -6.41 12.50
CA THR A 74 -16.57 -7.63 12.64
C THR A 74 -15.77 -8.83 12.14
N GLU A 75 -16.33 -10.04 12.19
CA GLU A 75 -15.70 -11.24 11.61
C GLU A 75 -15.47 -11.16 10.08
N SER A 76 -16.21 -10.29 9.38
CA SER A 76 -16.12 -10.17 7.91
C SER A 76 -15.69 -8.80 7.42
N VAL A 77 -15.60 -7.80 8.32
CA VAL A 77 -15.29 -6.41 7.96
C VAL A 77 -14.08 -5.92 8.75
N ALA A 78 -13.09 -5.41 8.04
CA ALA A 78 -11.92 -4.76 8.61
C ALA A 78 -11.80 -3.30 8.12
N LEU A 79 -11.42 -2.41 9.04
CA LEU A 79 -10.97 -1.07 8.74
C LEU A 79 -9.44 -1.08 8.69
N ASP A 80 -8.85 -0.53 7.66
CA ASP A 80 -7.41 -0.32 7.56
C ASP A 80 -7.13 1.17 7.38
N VAL A 81 -6.24 1.72 8.19
CA VAL A 81 -5.83 3.12 8.10
C VAL A 81 -4.33 3.20 8.11
N GLY A 82 -3.77 4.06 7.28
CA GLY A 82 -2.32 4.16 7.15
C GLY A 82 -1.86 5.49 6.62
N VAL A 83 -0.55 5.65 6.66
CA VAL A 83 0.17 6.79 6.13
C VAL A 83 1.44 6.31 5.43
N THR A 84 1.74 6.93 4.29
CA THR A 84 2.96 6.72 3.53
C THR A 84 3.64 8.06 3.31
N ARG A 85 4.94 8.12 3.57
CA ARG A 85 5.80 9.23 3.20
C ARG A 85 6.63 8.80 1.99
N TYR A 86 6.35 9.42 0.85
CA TYR A 86 7.11 9.26 -0.38
C TYR A 86 8.29 10.23 -0.39
N TYR A 87 9.48 9.73 -0.70
CA TYR A 87 10.68 10.54 -0.86
C TYR A 87 11.29 10.32 -2.25
N TYR A 88 11.31 11.40 -3.03
CA TYR A 88 11.96 11.48 -4.33
C TYR A 88 13.19 12.40 -4.19
N PRO A 89 14.43 11.87 -4.26
CA PRO A 89 15.64 12.68 -4.08
C PRO A 89 15.71 13.87 -5.05
N ILE A 90 15.13 13.74 -6.24
CA ILE A 90 14.92 14.81 -7.22
C ILE A 90 13.41 14.92 -7.47
N GLY A 91 12.71 15.68 -6.64
CA GLY A 91 11.25 15.83 -6.72
C GLY A 91 10.61 16.26 -5.40
N GLY A 92 11.34 16.05 -4.30
CA GLY A 92 10.90 16.43 -2.96
C GLY A 92 10.24 15.25 -2.25
N SER A 93 9.23 15.51 -1.46
CA SER A 93 8.58 14.46 -0.68
C SER A 93 7.12 14.80 -0.44
N THR A 94 6.28 13.79 -0.39
CA THR A 94 4.86 13.96 -0.09
C THR A 94 4.36 12.91 0.89
N THR A 95 3.33 13.26 1.66
CA THR A 95 2.68 12.38 2.63
C THR A 95 1.27 12.08 2.17
N GLU A 96 0.94 10.80 2.08
CA GLU A 96 -0.38 10.31 1.75
C GLU A 96 -0.98 9.57 2.93
N PHE A 97 -2.24 9.87 3.23
CA PHE A 97 -3.05 9.16 4.21
C PHE A 97 -4.07 8.31 3.48
N TYR A 98 -4.44 7.18 4.07
CA TYR A 98 -5.52 6.38 3.54
C TYR A 98 -6.41 5.77 4.61
N ALA A 99 -7.64 5.46 4.19
CA ALA A 99 -8.59 4.67 4.93
C ALA A 99 -9.29 3.68 3.99
N GLY A 100 -9.30 2.41 4.37
CA GLY A 100 -9.85 1.30 3.61
C GLY A 100 -10.84 0.48 4.42
N LEU A 101 -11.92 0.05 3.77
CA LEU A 101 -12.85 -0.95 4.28
C LEU A 101 -12.72 -2.21 3.45
N ASN A 102 -12.41 -3.32 4.12
CA ASN A 102 -12.33 -4.64 3.52
C ASN A 102 -13.51 -5.48 4.00
N TRP A 103 -14.28 -6.02 3.07
CA TRP A 103 -15.38 -6.94 3.33
C TRP A 103 -15.19 -8.23 2.53
N GLN A 104 -14.67 -9.26 3.21
CA GLN A 104 -14.25 -10.52 2.60
C GLN A 104 -13.35 -10.29 1.37
N ALA A 105 -13.86 -10.60 0.18
CA ALA A 105 -13.16 -10.46 -1.10
C ALA A 105 -13.14 -9.04 -1.65
N LEU A 106 -13.93 -8.11 -1.10
CA LEU A 106 -14.11 -6.76 -1.63
C LEU A 106 -13.37 -5.73 -0.79
N GLY A 107 -12.79 -4.74 -1.44
CA GLY A 107 -12.16 -3.59 -0.80
C GLY A 107 -12.64 -2.26 -1.39
N LEU A 108 -12.74 -1.26 -0.52
CA LEU A 108 -12.93 0.15 -0.87
C LEU A 108 -11.89 0.95 -0.10
N THR A 109 -11.00 1.65 -0.80
CA THR A 109 -9.95 2.44 -0.17
C THR A 109 -9.92 3.85 -0.72
N TYR A 110 -9.86 4.83 0.17
CA TYR A 110 -9.67 6.23 -0.17
C TYR A 110 -8.30 6.68 0.31
N TYR A 111 -7.61 7.42 -0.57
CA TYR A 111 -6.29 7.98 -0.35
C TYR A 111 -6.36 9.50 -0.54
N TYR A 112 -5.62 10.23 0.30
CA TYR A 112 -5.45 11.67 0.21
C TYR A 112 -3.98 12.04 0.39
N ASP A 113 -3.42 12.68 -0.62
CA ASP A 113 -2.08 13.21 -0.60
C ASP A 113 -2.09 14.70 -0.20
N GLU A 114 -1.38 15.04 0.87
CA GLU A 114 -1.37 16.40 1.42
C GLU A 114 -0.61 17.41 0.56
N THR A 115 0.47 17.00 -0.09
CA THR A 115 1.34 17.95 -0.83
C THR A 115 0.84 18.15 -2.24
N LEU A 116 0.35 17.08 -2.86
CA LEU A 116 -0.21 17.07 -4.21
C LEU A 116 -1.67 17.54 -4.23
N GLU A 117 -2.33 17.63 -3.08
CA GLU A 117 -3.77 17.92 -2.96
C GLU A 117 -4.60 16.98 -3.86
N GLN A 118 -4.24 15.70 -3.86
CA GLN A 118 -4.83 14.68 -4.74
C GLN A 118 -5.57 13.61 -3.94
N ASP A 119 -6.78 13.30 -4.42
CA ASP A 119 -7.60 12.19 -3.97
C ASP A 119 -7.45 10.99 -4.92
N TYR A 120 -7.45 9.78 -4.36
CA TYR A 120 -7.61 8.55 -5.14
C TYR A 120 -8.59 7.61 -4.45
N LEU A 121 -9.62 7.17 -5.17
CA LEU A 121 -10.59 6.20 -4.69
C LEU A 121 -10.38 4.88 -5.43
N GLU A 122 -10.18 3.79 -4.71
CA GLU A 122 -9.97 2.45 -5.25
C GLU A 122 -11.07 1.49 -4.81
N LEU A 123 -11.54 0.69 -5.77
CA LEU A 123 -12.34 -0.50 -5.55
C LEU A 123 -11.53 -1.74 -5.94
N SER A 124 -11.55 -2.75 -5.09
CA SER A 124 -10.86 -4.01 -5.32
C SER A 124 -11.75 -5.23 -5.08
N ALA A 125 -11.46 -6.30 -5.80
CA ALA A 125 -12.09 -7.61 -5.64
C ALA A 125 -11.05 -8.72 -5.84
N GLY A 126 -10.92 -9.63 -4.87
CA GLY A 126 -10.03 -10.79 -4.94
C GLY A 126 -10.81 -12.10 -4.99
N LEU A 127 -10.51 -12.96 -5.96
CA LEU A 127 -11.13 -14.27 -6.11
C LEU A 127 -10.07 -15.37 -6.03
N ALA A 128 -10.11 -16.17 -4.97
CA ALA A 128 -9.32 -17.40 -4.90
C ALA A 128 -9.85 -18.40 -5.95
N LEU A 129 -9.02 -18.73 -6.94
CA LEU A 129 -9.33 -19.74 -7.95
C LEU A 129 -8.92 -21.14 -7.47
N THR A 130 -7.78 -21.22 -6.76
CA THR A 130 -7.29 -22.42 -6.07
C THR A 130 -6.57 -21.99 -4.78
N PRO A 131 -6.15 -22.90 -3.89
CA PRO A 131 -5.37 -22.54 -2.70
C PRO A 131 -4.00 -21.89 -3.00
N GLN A 132 -3.54 -21.92 -4.25
CA GLN A 132 -2.26 -21.32 -4.69
C GLN A 132 -2.44 -20.22 -5.74
N LEU A 133 -3.67 -19.97 -6.20
CA LEU A 133 -3.94 -19.05 -7.29
C LEU A 133 -5.12 -18.14 -6.95
N ALA A 134 -4.90 -16.84 -7.05
CA ALA A 134 -5.93 -15.82 -6.92
C ALA A 134 -5.97 -14.93 -8.17
N LEU A 135 -7.15 -14.37 -8.42
CA LEU A 135 -7.36 -13.30 -9.39
C LEU A 135 -7.76 -12.03 -8.63
N ASP A 136 -6.99 -10.97 -8.81
CA ASP A 136 -7.26 -9.67 -8.22
C ASP A 136 -7.67 -8.67 -9.30
N LEU A 137 -8.81 -8.01 -9.09
CA LEU A 137 -9.29 -6.91 -9.92
C LEU A 137 -9.26 -5.64 -9.08
N ARG A 138 -8.69 -4.58 -9.63
CA ARG A 138 -8.67 -3.25 -9.02
C ARG A 138 -9.04 -2.20 -10.05
N THR A 139 -9.79 -1.19 -9.62
CA THR A 139 -10.10 -0.01 -10.43
C THR A 139 -10.07 1.20 -9.52
N GLY A 140 -9.57 2.32 -10.02
CA GLY A 140 -9.51 3.53 -9.23
C GLY A 140 -9.72 4.79 -10.03
N LEU A 141 -10.10 5.84 -9.31
CA LEU A 141 -10.37 7.17 -9.83
C LEU A 141 -9.51 8.17 -9.08
N ALA A 142 -8.56 8.77 -9.79
CA ALA A 142 -7.80 9.91 -9.31
C ALA A 142 -8.56 11.21 -9.55
N ARG A 143 -8.59 12.10 -8.56
CA ARG A 143 -9.15 13.44 -8.66
C ARG A 143 -8.25 14.41 -7.91
N GLY A 144 -7.85 15.50 -8.55
CA GLY A 144 -7.01 16.51 -7.92
C GLY A 144 -6.66 17.61 -8.91
N ARG A 145 -6.09 18.71 -8.42
CA ARG A 145 -5.44 19.69 -9.30
C ARG A 145 -4.11 19.07 -9.73
N ARG A 146 -3.75 19.16 -11.02
CA ARG A 146 -2.34 19.06 -11.40
C ARG A 146 -1.60 20.12 -10.58
N ALA A 147 -0.79 19.71 -9.62
CA ALA A 147 0.28 20.58 -9.17
C ALA A 147 1.22 20.69 -10.38
N ASP A 148 1.21 21.84 -11.03
CA ASP A 148 2.19 22.17 -12.05
C ASP A 148 3.56 22.20 -11.33
N VAL A 149 4.34 21.14 -11.49
CA VAL A 149 5.77 21.09 -11.14
C VAL A 149 6.61 21.27 -12.39
#